data_AF-A0A6N2RKI7-F1
#
_entry.id   AF-A0A6N2RKI7-F1
#
_cell.length_a   1.000
_cell.length_b   1.000
_cell.length_c   1.000
_cell.angle_alpha   90.00
_cell.angle_beta   90.00
_cell.angle_gamma   90.00
#
_symmetry.space_group_name_H-M   'P 1'
#
loop_
_entity.id
_entity.type
_entity.pdbx_description
1 polymer ?
#
loop_
_entity_poly.entity_id
_entity_poly.type
_entity_poly.pdbx_seq_one_letter_code
_entity_poly.pdbx_strand_id
1 'polypeptide(L)'
;MKNSKIDNNLEKYLSKVDSNLKYMSISEKTDILSELKNSFYERLNDGQSSEYIISQMESPKDLAFSYMGDSIVKSKDFSFKNLFMAIGFYSYASLAWICLIPTLAILSISFFFSSGISTFAGVMGLFKGIIHIKPIDELKFIFFGFELKGIFALIAGLILALIFFVIGILFWKATIATIKFLKNQKRKLNNGN
;
A
#
# COMPACT_ATOMS: atom_id res chain seq x y z
N MET A 1 2.85 -5.54 42.09
CA MET A 1 3.19 -5.42 40.66
C MET A 1 4.25 -4.33 40.53
N LYS A 2 5.49 -4.71 40.22
CA LYS A 2 6.60 -3.77 40.07
C LYS A 2 6.37 -3.04 38.74
N ASN A 3 6.09 -1.75 38.81
CA ASN A 3 6.05 -0.86 37.66
C ASN A 3 7.51 -0.68 37.19
N SER A 4 8.06 -1.69 36.51
CA SER A 4 9.40 -1.58 35.93
C SER A 4 9.26 -0.59 34.78
N LYS A 5 9.69 0.65 35.00
CA LYS A 5 9.93 1.59 33.91
C LYS A 5 10.74 0.86 32.85
N ILE A 6 10.23 0.83 31.62
CA ILE A 6 11.02 0.41 30.48
C ILE A 6 12.29 1.26 30.46
N ASP A 7 13.41 0.60 30.22
CA ASP A 7 14.69 1.26 30.06
C ASP A 7 14.61 2.32 28.96
N ASN A 8 15.18 3.51 29.21
CA ASN A 8 15.18 4.63 28.25
C ASN A 8 15.71 4.21 26.86
N ASN A 9 16.62 3.23 26.79
CA ASN A 9 17.14 2.71 25.53
C ASN A 9 16.08 1.94 24.73
N LEU A 10 15.26 1.12 25.40
CA LEU A 10 14.16 0.37 24.79
C LEU A 10 13.00 1.29 24.39
N GLU A 11 12.70 2.31 25.19
CA GLU A 11 11.71 3.33 24.83
C GLU A 11 12.13 4.15 23.60
N LYS A 12 13.42 4.49 23.51
CA LYS A 12 14.00 5.14 22.33
C LYS A 12 13.96 4.23 21.10
N TYR A 13 14.15 2.92 21.27
CA TYR A 13 13.97 1.94 20.20
C TYR A 13 12.51 1.91 19.73
N LEU A 14 11.54 1.76 20.63
CA LEU A 14 10.11 1.76 20.31
C LEU A 14 9.68 3.04 19.61
N SER A 15 10.18 4.20 20.07
CA SER A 15 9.89 5.50 19.44
C SER A 15 10.40 5.58 18.00
N LYS A 16 11.55 4.96 17.71
CA LYS A 16 12.05 4.86 16.33
C LYS A 16 11.17 3.93 15.49
N VAL A 17 10.75 2.80 16.03
CA VAL A 17 9.82 1.89 15.33
C VAL A 17 8.49 2.60 15.02
N ASP A 18 7.93 3.27 16.02
CA ASP A 18 6.70 4.09 15.94
C ASP A 18 6.75 5.11 14.80
N SER A 19 7.85 5.86 14.71
CA SER A 19 8.08 6.86 13.67
C SER A 19 8.15 6.23 12.26
N ASN A 20 8.75 5.04 12.15
CA ASN A 20 8.81 4.32 10.88
C ASN A 20 7.46 3.70 10.50
N LEU A 21 6.59 3.38 11.48
CA LEU A 21 5.23 2.85 11.28
C LEU A 21 4.17 3.91 10.88
N LYS A 22 4.57 5.14 10.55
CA LYS A 22 3.66 6.29 10.29
C LYS A 22 2.56 6.07 9.25
N TYR A 23 2.71 5.12 8.33
CA TYR A 23 1.73 4.84 7.27
C TYR A 23 0.74 3.72 7.62
N MET A 24 0.86 3.12 8.79
CA MET A 24 -0.03 2.07 9.29
C MET A 24 -1.20 2.69 10.09
N SER A 25 -2.31 1.95 10.23
CA SER A 25 -3.43 2.42 11.07
C SER A 25 -3.03 2.47 12.54
N ILE A 26 -3.67 3.37 13.31
CA ILE A 26 -3.38 3.54 14.74
C ILE A 26 -3.60 2.21 15.49
N SER A 27 -4.66 1.47 15.18
CA SER A 27 -4.94 0.17 15.81
C SER A 27 -3.79 -0.83 15.59
N GLU A 28 -3.42 -1.11 14.34
CA GLU A 28 -2.35 -2.06 14.03
C GLU A 28 -1.01 -1.62 14.63
N LYS A 29 -0.73 -0.32 14.61
CA LYS A 29 0.48 0.26 15.19
C LYS A 29 0.52 0.07 16.70
N THR A 30 -0.59 0.32 17.41
CA THR A 30 -0.69 0.11 18.86
C THR A 30 -0.55 -1.36 19.21
N ASP A 31 -1.13 -2.26 18.41
CA ASP A 31 -1.01 -3.71 18.60
C ASP A 31 0.45 -4.16 18.49
N ILE A 32 1.16 -3.75 17.43
CA ILE A 32 2.59 -4.06 17.22
C ILE A 32 3.46 -3.49 18.36
N LEU A 33 3.26 -2.23 18.73
CA LEU A 33 4.04 -1.61 19.80
C LEU A 33 3.78 -2.27 21.15
N SER A 34 2.56 -2.72 21.40
CA SER A 34 2.20 -3.45 22.63
C SER A 34 2.81 -4.85 22.65
N GLU A 35 2.82 -5.56 21.52
CA GLU A 35 3.49 -6.86 21.37
C GLU A 35 5.00 -6.75 21.62
N LEU A 36 5.67 -5.78 20.99
CA LEU A 36 7.10 -5.53 21.20
C LEU A 36 7.40 -5.14 22.64
N LYS A 37 6.58 -4.26 23.21
CA LYS A 37 6.69 -3.82 24.61
C LYS A 37 6.56 -5.00 25.59
N ASN A 38 5.61 -5.90 25.36
CA ASN A 38 5.45 -7.10 26.17
C ASN A 38 6.65 -8.04 26.03
N SER A 39 7.16 -8.25 24.81
CA SER A 39 8.37 -9.07 24.59
C SER A 39 9.60 -8.50 25.31
N PHE A 40 9.76 -7.17 25.34
CA PHE A 40 10.83 -6.54 26.09
C PHE A 40 10.68 -6.75 27.61
N TYR A 41 9.46 -6.66 28.14
CA TYR A 41 9.21 -6.92 29.56
C TYR A 41 9.51 -8.36 29.96
N GLU A 42 9.13 -9.34 29.14
CA GLU A 42 9.44 -10.75 29.38
C GLU A 42 10.95 -10.97 29.46
N ARG A 43 11.70 -10.47 28.46
CA ARG A 43 13.16 -10.60 28.43
C ARG A 43 13.89 -9.87 29.57
N LEU A 44 13.38 -8.71 30.00
CA LEU A 44 13.89 -7.99 31.16
C LEU A 44 13.63 -8.78 32.46
N ASN A 45 12.46 -9.42 32.59
CA ASN A 45 12.15 -10.28 33.73
C ASN A 45 13.00 -11.56 33.76
N ASP A 46 13.40 -12.06 32.60
CA ASP A 46 14.37 -13.16 32.45
C ASP A 46 15.82 -12.74 32.75
N GLY A 47 16.05 -11.48 33.14
CA GLY A 47 17.34 -10.96 33.57
C GLY A 47 18.26 -10.50 32.44
N GLN A 48 17.75 -10.38 31.20
CA GLN A 48 18.54 -9.83 30.09
C GLN A 48 18.70 -8.30 30.23
N SER A 49 19.86 -7.77 29.88
CA SER A 49 20.07 -6.31 29.82
C SER A 49 19.38 -5.70 28.59
N SER A 50 19.01 -4.42 28.69
CA SER A 50 18.37 -3.67 27.61
C SER A 50 19.27 -3.58 26.37
N GLU A 51 20.58 -3.44 26.56
CA GLU A 51 21.57 -3.44 25.46
C GLU A 51 21.63 -4.79 24.75
N TYR A 52 21.58 -5.89 25.50
CA TYR A 52 21.59 -7.23 24.92
C TYR A 52 20.31 -7.49 24.14
N ILE A 53 19.15 -7.11 24.67
CA ILE A 53 17.87 -7.21 23.97
C ILE A 53 17.90 -6.45 22.64
N ILE A 54 18.39 -5.20 22.64
CA ILE A 54 18.49 -4.38 21.42
C ILE A 54 19.49 -4.99 20.42
N SER A 55 20.59 -5.56 20.89
CA SER A 55 21.59 -6.18 20.02
C SER A 55 21.07 -7.40 19.24
N GLN A 56 20.05 -8.07 19.78
CA GLN A 56 19.39 -9.22 19.15
C GLN A 56 18.22 -8.80 18.24
N MET A 57 17.82 -7.53 18.27
CA MET A 57 16.72 -7.02 17.45
C MET A 57 17.23 -6.55 16.09
N GLU A 58 16.41 -6.69 15.05
CA GLU A 58 16.66 -6.02 13.77
C GLU A 58 16.69 -4.49 13.97
N SER A 59 17.21 -3.75 12.99
CA SER A 59 17.15 -2.30 13.05
C SER A 59 15.68 -1.83 13.15
N PRO A 60 15.38 -0.74 13.88
CA PRO A 60 14.00 -0.24 14.02
C PRO A 60 13.28 -0.01 12.68
N LYS A 61 14.05 0.30 11.63
CA LYS A 61 13.53 0.48 10.27
C LYS A 61 13.14 -0.86 9.66
N ASP A 62 14.04 -1.85 9.73
CA ASP A 62 13.84 -3.17 9.13
C ASP A 62 12.65 -3.90 9.77
N LEU A 63 12.53 -3.78 11.09
CA LEU A 63 11.41 -4.33 11.84
C LEU A 63 10.08 -3.68 11.40
N ALA A 64 10.01 -2.35 11.36
CA ALA A 64 8.81 -1.62 10.94
C ALA A 64 8.39 -1.98 9.50
N PHE A 65 9.36 -2.11 8.59
CA PHE A 65 9.09 -2.49 7.20
C PHE A 65 8.61 -3.93 7.06
N SER A 66 9.12 -4.86 7.85
CA SER A 66 8.61 -6.24 7.89
C SER A 66 7.11 -6.25 8.24
N TYR A 67 6.71 -5.52 9.28
CA TYR A 67 5.30 -5.40 9.67
C TYR A 67 4.44 -4.71 8.59
N MET A 68 4.94 -3.67 7.92
CA MET A 68 4.23 -3.04 6.79
C MET A 68 4.03 -4.00 5.63
N GLY A 69 5.08 -4.74 5.25
CA GLY A 69 4.99 -5.76 4.20
C GLY A 69 3.95 -6.83 4.53
N ASP A 70 3.87 -7.24 5.80
CA ASP A 70 2.90 -8.23 6.26
C ASP A 70 1.47 -7.71 6.24
N SER A 71 1.24 -6.46 6.63
CA SER A 71 -0.08 -5.81 6.51
C SER A 71 -0.50 -5.69 5.04
N ILE A 72 0.41 -5.31 4.12
CA ILE A 72 0.12 -5.23 2.68
C ILE A 72 -0.20 -6.61 2.10
N VAL A 73 0.55 -7.66 2.45
CA VAL A 73 0.29 -9.02 1.92
C VAL A 73 -1.00 -9.60 2.50
N LYS A 74 -1.34 -9.28 3.76
CA LYS A 74 -2.58 -9.72 4.40
C LYS A 74 -3.81 -9.04 3.78
N SER A 75 -3.68 -7.77 3.42
CA SER A 75 -4.73 -7.00 2.75
C SER A 75 -4.64 -7.17 1.23
N LYS A 76 -5.39 -8.12 0.68
CA LYS A 76 -5.39 -8.43 -0.77
C LYS A 76 -5.90 -7.28 -1.64
N ASP A 77 -6.64 -6.34 -1.06
CA ASP A 77 -7.31 -5.26 -1.79
C ASP A 77 -6.48 -3.98 -1.89
N PHE A 78 -6.78 -3.20 -2.93
CA PHE A 78 -6.19 -1.88 -3.12
C PHE A 78 -6.76 -0.89 -2.09
N SER A 79 -5.88 -0.19 -1.37
CA SER A 79 -6.24 0.89 -0.46
C SER A 79 -5.13 1.94 -0.48
N PHE A 80 -5.50 3.21 -0.34
CA PHE A 80 -4.54 4.31 -0.17
C PHE A 80 -3.57 4.03 0.98
N LYS A 81 -4.03 3.37 2.06
CA LYS A 81 -3.16 2.93 3.17
C LYS A 81 -2.05 1.99 2.66
N ASN A 82 -2.45 0.97 1.91
CA ASN A 82 -1.54 -0.04 1.36
C ASN A 82 -0.57 0.56 0.35
N LEU A 83 -1.00 1.59 -0.39
CA LEU A 83 -0.14 2.33 -1.30
C LEU A 83 0.97 3.08 -0.55
N PHE A 84 0.62 3.89 0.44
CA PHE A 84 1.62 4.63 1.22
C PHE A 84 2.55 3.69 1.98
N MET A 85 2.06 2.54 2.47
CA MET A 85 2.92 1.50 3.04
C MET A 85 3.84 0.86 2.01
N ALA A 86 3.37 0.59 0.78
CA ALA A 86 4.21 0.06 -0.30
C ALA A 86 5.31 1.06 -0.72
N ILE A 87 4.97 2.35 -0.77
CA ILE A 87 5.93 3.45 -0.97
C ILE A 87 6.87 3.59 0.23
N GLY A 88 6.44 3.29 1.45
CA GLY A 88 7.30 3.28 2.64
C GLY A 88 8.31 2.13 2.64
N PHE A 89 7.86 0.93 2.29
CA PHE A 89 8.66 -0.30 2.19
C PHE A 89 9.82 -0.19 1.18
N TYR A 90 9.66 0.68 0.19
CA TYR A 90 10.64 1.08 -0.84
C TYR A 90 12.06 1.35 -0.34
N SER A 91 12.22 1.89 0.87
CA SER A 91 13.53 2.34 1.37
C SER A 91 14.54 1.21 1.59
N TYR A 92 14.13 -0.06 1.46
CA TYR A 92 14.92 -1.24 1.81
C TYR A 92 15.12 -2.28 0.68
N ALA A 93 14.41 -2.17 -0.45
CA ALA A 93 14.61 -3.12 -1.56
C ALA A 93 15.97 -2.88 -2.27
N SER A 94 16.57 -3.87 -2.91
CA SER A 94 17.80 -3.69 -3.69
C SER A 94 17.54 -2.86 -4.96
N LEU A 95 18.52 -2.08 -5.45
CA LEU A 95 18.39 -0.97 -6.40
C LEU A 95 17.41 -1.16 -7.59
N ALA A 96 17.31 -2.37 -8.15
CA ALA A 96 16.38 -2.68 -9.23
C ALA A 96 14.91 -2.87 -8.77
N TRP A 97 14.72 -3.44 -7.58
CA TRP A 97 13.41 -3.66 -6.97
C TRP A 97 12.85 -2.40 -6.32
N ILE A 98 13.72 -1.45 -5.98
CA ILE A 98 13.38 -0.09 -5.51
C ILE A 98 12.43 0.57 -6.50
N CYS A 99 12.76 0.61 -7.79
CA CYS A 99 11.92 1.33 -8.76
C CYS A 99 10.62 0.59 -9.13
N LEU A 100 10.61 -0.74 -9.06
CA LEU A 100 9.47 -1.54 -9.52
C LEU A 100 8.23 -1.40 -8.63
N ILE A 101 8.36 -1.48 -7.30
CA ILE A 101 7.19 -1.47 -6.41
C ILE A 101 6.38 -0.16 -6.50
N PRO A 102 7.00 1.04 -6.43
CA PRO A 102 6.28 2.30 -6.57
C PRO A 102 5.74 2.49 -7.98
N THR A 103 6.47 2.09 -9.02
CA THR A 103 5.99 2.24 -10.41
C THR A 103 4.76 1.37 -10.66
N LEU A 104 4.76 0.10 -10.22
CA LEU A 104 3.59 -0.78 -10.29
C LEU A 104 2.41 -0.23 -9.46
N ALA A 105 2.68 0.31 -8.26
CA ALA A 105 1.65 0.90 -7.42
C ALA A 105 1.03 2.17 -8.04
N ILE A 106 1.86 3.08 -8.55
CA ILE A 106 1.42 4.30 -9.26
C ILE A 106 0.64 3.93 -10.51
N LEU A 107 1.13 2.96 -11.29
CA LEU A 107 0.48 2.51 -12.51
C LEU A 107 -0.91 1.92 -12.22
N SER A 108 -1.05 1.13 -11.14
CA SER A 108 -2.34 0.63 -10.68
C SER A 108 -3.31 1.78 -10.35
N ILE A 109 -2.86 2.82 -9.65
CA ILE A 109 -3.69 4.02 -9.38
C ILE A 109 -4.11 4.69 -10.69
N SER A 110 -3.16 4.92 -11.60
CA SER A 110 -3.44 5.62 -12.85
C SER A 110 -4.52 4.89 -13.65
N PHE A 111 -4.52 3.55 -13.64
CA PHE A 111 -5.57 2.75 -14.27
C PHE A 111 -6.91 2.83 -13.54
N PHE A 112 -6.94 2.80 -12.20
CA PHE A 112 -8.19 3.01 -11.45
C PHE A 112 -8.77 4.41 -11.67
N PHE A 113 -7.92 5.44 -11.69
CA PHE A 113 -8.34 6.81 -11.96
C PHE A 113 -8.86 6.96 -13.38
N SER A 114 -8.17 6.36 -14.36
CA SER A 114 -8.61 6.30 -15.76
C SER A 114 -9.94 5.57 -15.91
N SER A 115 -10.16 4.47 -15.18
CA SER A 115 -11.46 3.76 -15.13
C SER A 115 -12.59 4.65 -14.61
N GLY A 116 -12.32 5.44 -13.56
CA GLY A 116 -13.25 6.43 -13.02
C GLY A 116 -13.61 7.51 -14.03
N ILE A 117 -12.59 8.11 -14.69
CA ILE A 117 -12.79 9.11 -15.74
C ILE A 117 -13.59 8.51 -16.91
N SER A 118 -13.28 7.28 -17.33
CA SER A 118 -13.99 6.60 -18.42
C SER A 118 -15.47 6.40 -18.10
N THR A 119 -15.79 5.98 -16.87
CA THR A 119 -17.17 5.84 -16.41
C THR A 119 -17.88 7.19 -16.41
N PHE A 120 -17.25 8.23 -15.85
CA PHE A 120 -17.82 9.57 -15.81
C PHE A 120 -18.11 10.11 -17.21
N ALA A 121 -17.20 9.87 -18.13
CA ALA A 121 -17.32 10.39 -19.47
C ALA A 121 -18.33 9.60 -20.34
N GLY A 122 -18.49 8.30 -20.09
CA GLY A 122 -19.61 7.51 -20.63
C GLY A 122 -20.98 7.99 -20.12
N VAL A 123 -21.07 8.36 -18.83
CA VAL A 123 -22.29 8.94 -18.23
C VAL A 123 -22.60 10.31 -18.84
N MET A 124 -21.59 11.18 -19.01
CA MET A 124 -21.76 12.46 -19.70
C MET A 124 -22.20 12.29 -21.16
N GLY A 125 -21.69 11.28 -21.86
CA GLY A 125 -22.12 10.92 -23.21
C GLY A 125 -23.60 10.52 -23.29
N LEU A 126 -24.14 9.90 -22.24
CA LEU A 126 -25.58 9.59 -22.14
C LEU A 126 -26.42 10.85 -21.90
N PHE A 127 -26.00 11.75 -21.01
CA PHE A 127 -26.71 13.02 -20.78
C PHE A 127 -26.78 13.87 -22.05
N LYS A 128 -25.72 13.88 -22.86
CA LYS A 128 -25.72 14.52 -24.19
C LYS A 128 -26.75 13.93 -25.15
N GLY A 129 -27.06 12.63 -25.04
CA GLY A 129 -28.08 11.98 -25.87
C GLY A 129 -29.53 12.27 -25.46
N ILE A 130 -29.76 12.72 -24.21
CA ILE A 130 -31.10 12.89 -23.63
C ILE A 130 -31.46 14.37 -23.46
N ILE A 131 -30.50 15.24 -23.12
CA ILE A 131 -30.77 16.64 -22.78
C ILE A 131 -30.04 17.57 -23.77
N HIS A 132 -30.79 18.20 -24.68
CA HIS A 132 -30.29 19.17 -25.65
C HIS A 132 -30.13 20.56 -24.99
N ILE A 133 -29.10 20.72 -24.15
CA ILE A 133 -28.70 22.02 -23.58
C ILE A 133 -27.36 22.44 -24.18
N LYS A 134 -27.29 23.67 -24.70
CA LYS A 134 -26.13 24.26 -25.40
C LYS A 134 -24.74 24.00 -24.75
N PRO A 135 -24.55 24.03 -23.41
CA PRO A 135 -23.23 23.75 -22.80
C PRO A 135 -22.82 22.27 -22.82
N ILE A 136 -23.73 21.32 -23.04
CA ILE A 136 -23.44 19.87 -23.11
C ILE A 136 -23.16 19.44 -24.56
N ASP A 137 -23.63 20.20 -25.55
CA ASP A 137 -23.43 19.89 -26.96
C ASP A 137 -21.98 20.11 -27.44
N GLU A 138 -21.26 21.04 -26.83
CA GLU A 138 -19.83 21.28 -27.10
C GLU A 138 -18.91 20.19 -26.52
N LEU A 139 -19.38 19.38 -25.57
CA LEU A 139 -18.60 18.24 -25.05
C LEU A 139 -18.56 17.13 -26.09
N LYS A 140 -17.46 17.05 -26.84
CA LYS A 140 -17.23 16.00 -27.84
C LYS A 140 -16.58 14.80 -27.17
N PHE A 141 -17.35 13.72 -27.02
CA PHE A 141 -16.78 12.42 -26.66
C PHE A 141 -16.28 11.74 -27.94
N ILE A 142 -15.00 11.95 -28.24
CA ILE A 142 -14.33 11.35 -29.39
C ILE A 142 -13.67 10.06 -28.91
N PHE A 143 -14.22 8.92 -29.30
CA PHE A 143 -13.59 7.63 -29.07
C PHE A 143 -13.07 7.11 -30.40
N PHE A 144 -11.74 7.00 -30.53
CA PHE A 144 -11.08 6.46 -31.71
C PHE A 144 -11.48 7.15 -33.05
N GLY A 145 -11.77 8.46 -33.01
CA GLY A 145 -12.14 9.26 -34.19
C GLY A 145 -13.64 9.31 -34.51
N PHE A 146 -14.48 8.57 -33.77
CA PHE A 146 -15.93 8.60 -33.94
C PHE A 146 -16.61 9.37 -32.80
N GLU A 147 -17.54 10.27 -33.15
CA GLU A 147 -18.43 10.92 -32.18
C GLU A 147 -19.49 9.92 -31.74
N LEU A 148 -19.28 9.30 -30.57
CA LEU A 148 -20.29 8.42 -29.97
C LEU A 148 -21.29 9.25 -29.17
N LYS A 149 -22.57 9.07 -29.47
CA LYS A 149 -23.69 9.76 -28.82
C LYS A 149 -24.64 8.75 -28.16
N GLY A 150 -25.26 9.16 -27.06
CA GLY A 150 -26.30 8.39 -26.38
C GLY A 150 -25.80 7.08 -25.77
N ILE A 151 -26.63 6.03 -25.82
CA ILE A 151 -26.40 4.74 -25.18
C ILE A 151 -25.10 4.05 -25.62
N PHE A 152 -24.67 4.22 -26.88
CA PHE A 152 -23.42 3.64 -27.38
C PHE A 152 -22.18 4.25 -26.73
N ALA A 153 -22.21 5.55 -26.37
CA ALA A 153 -21.13 6.20 -25.65
C ALA A 153 -21.00 5.66 -24.21
N LEU A 154 -22.13 5.38 -23.56
CA LEU A 154 -22.15 4.77 -22.23
C LEU A 154 -21.58 3.36 -22.27
N ILE A 155 -22.06 2.52 -23.20
CA ILE A 155 -21.58 1.13 -23.34
C ILE A 155 -20.07 1.11 -23.59
N ALA A 156 -19.57 1.93 -24.52
CA ALA A 156 -18.14 2.02 -24.80
C ALA A 156 -17.33 2.49 -23.58
N GLY A 157 -17.79 3.52 -22.88
CA GLY A 157 -17.12 4.03 -21.67
C GLY A 157 -17.11 3.03 -20.52
N LEU A 158 -18.17 2.23 -20.37
CA LEU A 158 -18.31 1.22 -19.33
C LEU A 158 -17.46 -0.02 -19.63
N ILE A 159 -17.38 -0.45 -20.90
CA ILE A 159 -16.45 -1.49 -21.35
C ILE A 159 -15.00 -1.05 -21.12
N LEU A 160 -14.64 0.17 -21.51
CA LEU A 160 -13.29 0.68 -21.31
C LEU A 160 -12.95 0.83 -19.82
N ALA A 161 -13.90 1.29 -19.00
CA ALA A 161 -13.74 1.37 -17.56
C ALA A 161 -13.50 -0.02 -16.95
N LEU A 162 -14.24 -1.04 -17.40
CA LEU A 162 -14.06 -2.42 -16.96
C LEU A 162 -12.68 -2.96 -17.33
N ILE A 163 -12.21 -2.69 -18.56
CA ILE A 163 -10.87 -3.08 -19.02
C ILE A 163 -9.80 -2.45 -18.13
N PHE A 164 -9.86 -1.14 -17.90
CA PHE A 164 -8.89 -0.46 -17.02
C PHE A 164 -8.97 -0.92 -15.57
N PHE A 165 -10.16 -1.25 -15.07
CA PHE A 165 -10.35 -1.78 -13.72
C PHE A 165 -9.67 -3.15 -13.57
N VAL A 166 -9.87 -4.06 -14.53
CA VAL A 166 -9.23 -5.38 -14.53
C VAL A 166 -7.71 -5.24 -14.61
N ILE A 167 -7.21 -4.37 -15.49
CA ILE A 167 -5.77 -4.09 -15.61
C ILE A 167 -5.21 -3.53 -14.29
N GLY A 168 -5.91 -2.59 -13.65
CA GLY A 168 -5.51 -2.02 -12.36
C GLY A 168 -5.38 -3.09 -11.26
N ILE A 169 -6.31 -4.04 -11.20
CA ILE A 169 -6.25 -5.18 -10.27
C ILE A 169 -5.05 -6.10 -10.59
N LEU A 170 -4.78 -6.37 -11.86
CA LEU A 170 -3.64 -7.19 -12.26
C LEU A 170 -2.32 -6.57 -11.82
N PHE A 171 -2.14 -5.25 -12.04
CA PHE A 171 -0.96 -4.53 -11.57
C PHE A 171 -0.85 -4.53 -10.04
N TRP A 172 -1.96 -4.39 -9.31
CA TRP A 172 -1.93 -4.47 -7.85
C TRP A 172 -1.53 -5.86 -7.34
N LYS A 173 -2.06 -6.93 -7.96
CA LYS A 173 -1.65 -8.30 -7.65
C LYS A 173 -0.17 -8.53 -7.93
N ALA A 174 0.37 -7.96 -9.00
CA ALA A 174 1.80 -8.00 -9.29
C ALA A 174 2.61 -7.27 -8.19
N THR A 175 2.18 -6.10 -7.72
CA THR A 175 2.80 -5.41 -6.58
C THR A 175 2.85 -6.31 -5.34
N ILE A 176 1.74 -6.91 -4.94
CA ILE A 176 1.70 -7.82 -3.77
C ILE A 176 2.64 -9.02 -3.98
N ALA A 177 2.67 -9.60 -5.18
CA ALA A 177 3.55 -10.71 -5.50
C ALA A 177 5.03 -10.33 -5.36
N THR A 178 5.42 -9.14 -5.81
CA THR A 178 6.80 -8.64 -5.66
C THR A 178 7.18 -8.42 -4.19
N ILE A 179 6.29 -7.84 -3.38
CA ILE A 179 6.52 -7.67 -1.93
C ILE A 179 6.67 -9.03 -1.25
N LYS A 180 5.81 -9.99 -1.58
CA LYS A 180 5.89 -11.36 -1.04
C LYS A 180 7.19 -12.07 -1.44
N PHE A 181 7.64 -11.88 -2.68
CA PHE A 181 8.89 -12.44 -3.16
C PHE A 181 10.11 -11.85 -2.42
N LEU A 182 10.15 -10.53 -2.22
CA LEU A 182 11.22 -9.86 -1.49
C LEU A 182 11.26 -10.29 -0.03
N LYS A 183 10.10 -10.39 0.64
CA LYS A 183 10.01 -10.93 2.00
C LYS A 183 10.59 -12.34 2.07
N ASN A 184 10.22 -13.21 1.12
CA ASN A 184 10.73 -14.58 1.08
C ASN A 184 12.24 -14.64 0.85
N GLN A 185 12.79 -13.77 -0.01
CA GLN A 185 14.24 -13.66 -0.23
C GLN A 185 14.97 -13.22 1.04
N LYS A 186 14.48 -12.17 1.72
CA LYS A 186 15.07 -11.71 2.99
C LYS A 186 15.05 -12.82 4.05
N ARG A 187 13.93 -13.53 4.19
CA ARG A 187 13.82 -14.65 5.14
C ARG A 187 14.81 -15.77 4.83
N LYS A 188 15.05 -16.07 3.55
CA LYS A 188 16.05 -17.08 3.15
C LYS A 188 17.48 -16.65 3.50
N LEU A 189 17.80 -15.36 3.34
CA LEU A 189 19.11 -14.83 3.71
C LEU A 189 19.33 -14.84 5.24
N ASN A 190 18.29 -14.52 6.02
CA ASN A 190 18.39 -14.51 7.48
C ASN A 190 18.44 -15.93 8.09
N ASN A 191 17.82 -16.92 7.45
CA ASN A 191 17.85 -18.32 7.91
C ASN A 191 19.04 -19.13 7.35
N GLY A 192 19.89 -18.52 6.51
CA GLY A 192 21.05 -19.16 5.88
C GLY A 192 22.40 -18.83 6.52
N ASN A 193 22.39 -18.02 7.58
CA ASN A 193 23.51 -17.79 8.50
C ASN A 193 23.22 -18.46 9.85
#